data_AF-A0A8S9DSP9-F1
#
_entry.id   AF-A0A8S9DSP9-F1
#
_cell.length_a   1.000
_cell.length_b   1.000
_cell.length_c   1.000
_cell.angle_alpha   90.00
_cell.angle_beta   90.00
_cell.angle_gamma   90.00
#
_symmetry.space_group_name_H-M   'P 1'
#
loop_
_entity.id
_entity.type
_entity.pdbx_description
1 polymer ?
#
loop_
_entity_poly.entity_id
_entity_poly.type
_entity_poly.pdbx_seq_one_letter_code
_entity_poly.pdbx_strand_id
1 'polypeptide(L)'
;MRPKQLRRIQRFLQPIVLKLRWLIPGIGIKRWILLILAGTTMLGVGFAVLLLDVYRTAPNTWWLPIIKLGSLQFIIDRTIRALIFGVIGVTIIILGITGLNRSLLKPFIRPGKHIIDTVAEYRRREKGPRIVVIGGGTGLAAILRGLKEYSRNITAVVTVADDGGSSGEIRRSIGILPPGDIRNCLAALSNDEELLTQLFQYRFAAGAGLNGHSLGNLLITALTEITGSFEEAIAETARVLAVQGQVLPSTLRNITLVADVQFPDKKVEIEIKGESQIGKIGGKIRRVWLEPGNPAAFPPTVQAILNADLIIIGPGSLYTSIIANMLVPDLADAIKASRAYKFYICNVASELGETDNYSCEDHVQTIEKHAGGRLFDLILCNRRFEGVLPQGVNWVKVSEAETQHPLYQADLIDVDNPWRHDSVKVAKTVMDLFFERTGPLSSKEESSSL
;
A
#
# COMPACT_ATOMS: atom_id res chain seq x y z
N MET A 1 -52.54 -4.93 7.07
CA MET A 1 -51.60 -5.66 7.97
C MET A 1 -50.70 -4.64 8.67
N ARG A 2 -50.54 -4.74 10.00
CA ARG A 2 -49.97 -3.67 10.85
C ARG A 2 -48.42 -3.54 10.72
N PRO A 3 -47.84 -2.33 10.74
CA PRO A 3 -46.39 -2.06 10.60
C PRO A 3 -45.49 -2.72 11.67
N LYS A 4 -46.05 -3.24 12.77
CA LYS A 4 -45.33 -4.03 13.77
C LYS A 4 -44.89 -5.42 13.25
N GLN A 5 -45.62 -6.02 12.30
CA GLN A 5 -45.24 -7.32 11.72
C GLN A 5 -44.03 -7.20 10.77
N LEU A 6 -43.96 -6.13 9.98
CA LEU A 6 -42.82 -5.83 9.09
C LEU A 6 -41.51 -5.62 9.87
N ARG A 7 -41.53 -4.89 10.99
CA ARG A 7 -40.35 -4.73 11.86
C ARG A 7 -39.90 -6.03 12.54
N ARG A 8 -40.83 -6.94 12.87
CA ARG A 8 -40.52 -8.25 13.45
C ARG A 8 -39.88 -9.17 12.41
N ILE A 9 -40.40 -9.16 11.18
CA ILE A 9 -39.84 -9.90 10.04
C ILE A 9 -38.45 -9.36 9.68
N GLN A 10 -38.25 -8.04 9.63
CA GLN A 10 -36.93 -7.44 9.36
C GLN A 10 -35.89 -7.78 10.45
N ARG A 11 -36.27 -7.79 11.74
CA ARG A 11 -35.37 -8.24 12.83
C ARG A 11 -35.03 -9.74 12.76
N PHE A 12 -35.93 -10.56 12.24
CA PHE A 12 -35.70 -12.00 12.06
C PHE A 12 -34.90 -12.32 10.79
N LEU A 13 -35.08 -11.52 9.73
CA LEU A 13 -34.39 -11.68 8.46
C LEU A 13 -32.99 -11.05 8.47
N GLN A 14 -32.73 -9.98 9.24
CA GLN A 14 -31.40 -9.37 9.35
C GLN A 14 -30.26 -10.39 9.61
N PRO A 15 -30.34 -11.30 10.60
CA PRO A 15 -29.27 -12.28 10.83
C PRO A 15 -29.13 -13.30 9.70
N ILE A 16 -30.21 -13.58 8.94
CA ILE A 16 -30.19 -14.48 7.78
C ILE A 16 -29.56 -13.78 6.58
N VAL A 17 -29.93 -12.53 6.32
CA VAL A 17 -29.37 -11.69 5.25
C VAL A 17 -27.88 -11.44 5.48
N LEU A 18 -27.46 -11.16 6.72
CA LEU A 18 -26.05 -11.04 7.10
C LEU A 18 -25.26 -12.35 6.88
N LYS A 19 -25.87 -13.52 7.13
CA LYS A 19 -25.26 -14.82 6.83
C LYS A 19 -25.21 -15.13 5.33
N LEU A 20 -26.23 -14.71 4.57
CA LEU A 20 -26.26 -14.84 3.11
C LEU A 20 -25.23 -13.96 2.40
N ARG A 21 -24.74 -12.89 3.04
CA ARG A 21 -23.65 -12.06 2.49
C ARG A 21 -22.32 -12.83 2.31
N TRP A 22 -22.11 -13.95 3.01
CA TRP A 22 -20.97 -14.85 2.74
C TRP A 22 -21.04 -15.50 1.35
N LEU A 23 -22.22 -15.50 0.72
CA LEU A 23 -22.48 -15.98 -0.64
C LEU A 23 -22.47 -14.84 -1.67
N ILE A 24 -21.96 -13.65 -1.35
CA ILE A 24 -21.70 -12.62 -2.35
C ILE A 24 -20.52 -13.08 -3.24
N PRO A 25 -20.61 -12.95 -4.59
CA PRO A 25 -19.48 -13.21 -5.50
C PRO A 25 -18.22 -12.41 -5.09
N GLY A 26 -17.03 -13.01 -5.19
CA GLY A 26 -15.75 -12.33 -4.88
C GLY A 26 -15.09 -12.68 -3.53
N ILE A 27 -15.83 -13.15 -2.53
CA ILE A 27 -15.27 -13.55 -1.21
C ILE A 27 -14.55 -14.91 -1.28
N GLY A 28 -14.74 -15.69 -2.35
CA GLY A 28 -14.03 -16.95 -2.62
C GLY A 28 -14.22 -18.07 -1.60
N ILE A 29 -15.19 -17.96 -0.71
CA ILE A 29 -15.56 -19.01 0.27
C ILE A 29 -16.47 -20.07 -0.38
N LYS A 30 -17.23 -19.69 -1.40
CA LYS A 30 -18.16 -20.58 -2.13
C LYS A 30 -17.49 -21.85 -2.65
N ARG A 31 -16.31 -21.71 -3.28
CA ARG A 31 -15.55 -22.86 -3.83
C ARG A 31 -15.17 -23.86 -2.75
N TRP A 32 -14.80 -23.38 -1.57
CA TRP A 32 -14.41 -24.23 -0.44
C TRP A 32 -15.62 -24.87 0.23
N ILE A 33 -16.74 -24.14 0.38
CA ILE A 33 -17.99 -24.73 0.87
C ILE A 33 -18.47 -25.83 -0.08
N LEU A 34 -18.45 -25.60 -1.39
CA LEU A 34 -18.80 -26.60 -2.40
C LEU A 34 -17.88 -27.82 -2.32
N LEU A 35 -16.56 -27.62 -2.16
CA LEU A 35 -15.60 -28.71 -2.04
C LEU A 35 -15.79 -29.52 -0.74
N ILE A 36 -16.06 -28.87 0.39
CA ILE A 36 -16.40 -29.54 1.65
C ILE A 36 -17.70 -30.33 1.50
N LEU A 37 -18.73 -29.74 0.87
CA LEU A 37 -20.01 -30.41 0.64
C LEU A 37 -19.84 -31.63 -0.28
N ALA A 38 -19.07 -31.49 -1.36
CA ALA A 38 -18.77 -32.58 -2.28
C ALA A 38 -17.99 -33.71 -1.58
N GLY A 39 -16.92 -33.36 -0.85
CA GLY A 39 -16.11 -34.33 -0.11
C GLY A 39 -16.88 -35.06 0.98
N THR A 40 -17.69 -34.34 1.77
CA THR A 40 -18.55 -34.95 2.80
C THR A 40 -19.63 -35.84 2.19
N THR A 41 -20.18 -35.47 1.02
CA THR A 41 -21.13 -36.32 0.28
C THR A 41 -20.45 -37.59 -0.22
N MET A 42 -19.25 -37.49 -0.82
CA MET A 42 -18.50 -38.67 -1.29
C MET A 42 -18.13 -39.60 -0.14
N LEU A 43 -17.70 -39.06 1.02
CA LEU A 43 -17.46 -39.85 2.23
C LEU A 43 -18.74 -40.53 2.72
N GLY A 44 -19.86 -39.83 2.72
CA GLY A 44 -21.16 -40.38 3.09
C GLY A 44 -21.59 -41.53 2.17
N VAL A 45 -21.42 -41.37 0.85
CA VAL A 45 -21.70 -42.43 -0.13
C VAL A 45 -20.78 -43.63 0.06
N GLY A 46 -19.47 -43.41 0.22
CA GLY A 46 -18.51 -44.49 0.46
C GLY A 46 -18.82 -45.28 1.74
N PHE A 47 -19.15 -44.58 2.83
CA PHE A 47 -19.57 -45.21 4.07
C PHE A 47 -20.90 -45.97 3.91
N ALA A 48 -21.86 -45.45 3.15
CA ALA A 48 -23.11 -46.13 2.86
C ALA A 48 -22.89 -47.43 2.07
N VAL A 49 -21.98 -47.44 1.10
CA VAL A 49 -21.62 -48.65 0.34
C VAL A 49 -20.97 -49.70 1.26
N LEU A 50 -20.02 -49.30 2.11
CA LEU A 50 -19.40 -50.18 3.09
C LEU A 50 -20.42 -50.76 4.08
N LEU A 51 -21.33 -49.94 4.60
CA LEU A 51 -22.40 -50.40 5.49
C LEU A 51 -23.35 -51.39 4.80
N LEU A 52 -23.70 -51.14 3.53
CA LEU A 52 -24.54 -52.05 2.75
C LEU A 52 -23.84 -53.40 2.50
N ASP A 53 -22.54 -53.39 2.23
CA ASP A 53 -21.75 -54.60 2.03
C ASP A 53 -21.63 -55.43 3.32
N VAL A 54 -21.31 -54.77 4.43
CA VAL A 54 -21.32 -55.33 5.79
C VAL A 54 -22.66 -55.98 6.12
N TYR A 55 -23.77 -55.33 5.78
CA TYR A 55 -25.11 -55.86 6.04
C TYR A 55 -25.44 -57.09 5.18
N ARG A 56 -24.92 -57.14 3.94
CA ARG A 56 -25.15 -58.26 3.01
C ARG A 56 -24.29 -59.49 3.34
N THR A 57 -23.09 -59.29 3.87
CA THR A 57 -22.10 -60.35 4.07
C THR A 57 -22.15 -61.00 5.45
N ALA A 58 -22.69 -60.33 6.48
CA ALA A 58 -22.67 -60.82 7.87
C ALA A 58 -24.03 -60.71 8.61
N PRO A 59 -25.10 -61.42 8.17
CA PRO A 59 -26.47 -61.23 8.67
C PRO A 59 -26.75 -61.69 10.12
N ASN A 60 -25.85 -62.43 10.78
CA ASN A 60 -26.05 -63.00 12.13
C ASN A 60 -24.99 -62.55 13.14
N THR A 61 -24.63 -61.26 13.15
CA THR A 61 -23.56 -60.73 14.00
C THR A 61 -24.09 -59.90 15.17
N TRP A 62 -23.44 -60.03 16.33
CA TRP A 62 -23.85 -59.42 17.61
C TRP A 62 -23.95 -57.88 17.59
N TRP A 63 -23.27 -57.19 16.67
CA TRP A 63 -23.26 -55.73 16.55
C TRP A 63 -24.33 -55.18 15.58
N LEU A 64 -25.07 -56.02 14.85
CA LEU A 64 -26.13 -55.57 13.93
C LEU A 64 -27.25 -54.78 14.63
N PRO A 65 -27.74 -55.15 15.83
CA PRO A 65 -28.79 -54.37 16.51
C PRO A 65 -28.39 -52.93 16.79
N ILE A 66 -27.10 -52.69 17.07
CA ILE A 66 -26.54 -51.35 17.33
C ILE A 66 -26.58 -50.51 16.04
N ILE A 67 -26.21 -51.09 14.91
CA ILE A 67 -26.29 -50.42 13.60
C ILE A 67 -27.74 -50.16 13.18
N LYS A 68 -28.67 -51.09 13.46
CA LYS A 68 -30.10 -50.89 13.18
C LYS A 68 -30.71 -49.73 13.97
N LEU A 69 -30.31 -49.58 15.23
CA LEU A 69 -30.71 -48.46 16.09
C LEU A 69 -30.10 -47.14 15.59
N GLY A 70 -28.78 -47.13 15.33
CA GLY A 70 -28.06 -45.95 14.86
C GLY A 70 -28.49 -45.47 13.47
N SER A 71 -28.97 -46.38 12.61
CA SER A 71 -29.55 -46.07 11.30
C SER A 71 -31.07 -45.87 11.34
N LEU A 72 -31.68 -45.67 12.50
CA LEU A 72 -33.12 -45.37 12.68
C LEU A 72 -34.06 -46.33 11.92
N GLN A 73 -33.70 -47.61 11.78
CA GLN A 73 -34.45 -48.55 10.94
C GLN A 73 -35.83 -48.95 11.52
N PHE A 74 -36.10 -48.60 12.78
CA PHE A 74 -37.44 -48.70 13.37
C PHE A 74 -38.46 -47.76 12.71
N ILE A 75 -37.99 -46.73 11.98
CA ILE A 75 -38.84 -45.87 11.13
C ILE A 75 -39.04 -46.59 9.79
N ILE A 76 -40.30 -46.91 9.46
CA ILE A 76 -40.67 -47.71 8.28
C ILE A 76 -40.31 -46.99 6.97
N ASP A 77 -40.42 -45.66 6.95
CA ASP A 77 -40.19 -44.88 5.73
C ASP A 77 -38.72 -44.49 5.55
N ARG A 78 -38.13 -44.98 4.46
CA ARG A 78 -36.76 -44.68 4.05
C ARG A 78 -36.56 -43.19 3.75
N THR A 79 -37.58 -42.51 3.24
CA THR A 79 -37.52 -41.08 2.88
C THR A 79 -37.45 -40.19 4.11
N ILE A 80 -38.26 -40.50 5.14
CA ILE A 80 -38.25 -39.78 6.43
C ILE A 80 -36.88 -39.88 7.10
N ARG A 81 -36.29 -41.08 7.11
CA ARG A 81 -34.94 -41.28 7.65
C ARG A 81 -33.88 -40.48 6.91
N ALA A 82 -33.90 -40.48 5.58
CA ALA A 82 -32.97 -39.71 4.78
C ALA A 82 -33.10 -38.21 5.05
N LEU A 83 -34.32 -37.72 5.24
CA LEU A 83 -34.60 -36.32 5.59
C LEU A 83 -34.06 -35.97 6.99
N ILE A 84 -34.24 -36.83 7.99
CA ILE A 84 -33.70 -36.62 9.35
C ILE A 84 -32.17 -36.52 9.33
N PHE A 85 -31.48 -37.48 8.72
CA PHE A 85 -30.01 -37.43 8.65
C PHE A 85 -29.51 -36.28 7.79
N GLY A 86 -30.22 -35.93 6.71
CA GLY A 86 -29.91 -34.77 5.88
C GLY A 86 -30.01 -33.46 6.67
N VAL A 87 -31.10 -33.25 7.41
CA VAL A 87 -31.31 -32.04 8.22
C VAL A 87 -30.29 -31.95 9.36
N ILE A 88 -30.07 -33.05 10.11
CA ILE A 88 -29.07 -33.09 11.19
C ILE A 88 -27.66 -32.85 10.65
N GLY A 89 -27.29 -33.51 9.54
CA GLY A 89 -25.98 -33.34 8.91
C GLY A 89 -25.74 -31.90 8.48
N VAL A 90 -26.70 -31.28 7.77
CA VAL A 90 -26.63 -29.87 7.39
C VAL A 90 -26.53 -28.96 8.62
N THR A 91 -27.28 -29.25 9.69
CA THR A 91 -27.25 -28.45 10.92
C THR A 91 -25.88 -28.52 11.61
N ILE A 92 -25.29 -29.71 11.72
CA ILE A 92 -23.96 -29.91 12.31
C ILE A 92 -22.90 -29.20 11.47
N ILE A 93 -22.95 -29.30 10.13
CA ILE A 93 -22.03 -28.60 9.24
C ILE A 93 -22.12 -27.08 9.45
N ILE A 94 -23.34 -26.52 9.50
CA ILE A 94 -23.55 -25.09 9.74
C ILE A 94 -22.99 -24.69 11.11
N LEU A 95 -23.27 -25.46 12.17
CA LEU A 95 -22.75 -25.20 13.51
C LEU A 95 -21.22 -25.24 13.54
N GLY A 96 -20.61 -26.26 12.93
CA GLY A 96 -19.16 -26.42 12.83
C GLY A 96 -18.49 -25.26 12.10
N ILE A 97 -19.02 -24.86 10.94
CA ILE A 97 -18.52 -23.70 10.20
C ILE A 97 -18.65 -22.42 11.04
N THR A 98 -19.79 -22.20 11.70
CA THR A 98 -19.98 -21.00 12.53
C THR A 98 -19.08 -20.99 13.76
N GLY A 99 -18.81 -22.14 14.37
CA GLY A 99 -17.89 -22.30 15.49
C GLY A 99 -16.45 -22.01 15.08
N LEU A 100 -15.99 -22.61 13.99
CA LEU A 100 -14.65 -22.40 13.43
C LEU A 100 -14.41 -20.92 13.10
N ASN A 101 -15.37 -20.29 12.43
CA ASN A 101 -15.31 -18.88 12.07
C ASN A 101 -15.20 -17.96 13.30
N ARG A 102 -15.98 -18.25 14.36
CA ARG A 102 -15.92 -17.51 15.62
C ARG A 102 -14.60 -17.71 16.35
N SER A 103 -14.05 -18.92 16.35
CA SER A 103 -12.80 -19.21 17.06
C SER A 103 -11.57 -18.62 16.37
N LEU A 104 -11.54 -18.62 15.04
CA LEU A 104 -10.36 -18.17 14.29
C LEU A 104 -10.36 -16.68 13.97
N LEU A 105 -11.51 -16.07 13.67
CA LEU A 105 -11.52 -14.67 13.21
C LEU A 105 -11.74 -13.66 14.34
N LYS A 106 -12.38 -14.03 15.45
CA LYS A 106 -12.68 -13.12 16.57
C LYS A 106 -11.45 -12.38 17.13
N PRO A 107 -10.25 -12.98 17.22
CA PRO A 107 -9.04 -12.26 17.66
C PRO A 107 -8.56 -11.17 16.70
N PHE A 108 -8.95 -11.21 15.41
CA PHE A 108 -8.44 -10.32 14.36
C PHE A 108 -9.43 -9.22 13.96
N ILE A 109 -10.57 -9.10 14.66
CA ILE A 109 -11.65 -8.17 14.31
C ILE A 109 -11.61 -6.93 15.21
N ARG A 110 -11.52 -5.74 14.61
CA ARG A 110 -11.68 -4.46 15.31
C ARG A 110 -13.14 -4.32 15.82
N PRO A 111 -13.37 -3.84 17.06
CA PRO A 111 -14.72 -3.61 17.58
C PRO A 111 -15.52 -2.68 16.65
N GLY A 112 -16.74 -3.09 16.26
CA GLY A 112 -17.68 -2.25 15.50
C GLY A 112 -17.70 -2.43 13.97
N LYS A 113 -16.79 -3.21 13.36
CA LYS A 113 -16.85 -3.55 11.92
C LYS A 113 -17.34 -4.98 11.68
N HIS A 114 -18.16 -5.18 10.65
CA HIS A 114 -18.64 -6.52 10.26
C HIS A 114 -17.52 -7.34 9.59
N ILE A 115 -17.38 -8.60 10.00
CA ILE A 115 -16.36 -9.56 9.52
C ILE A 115 -16.30 -9.64 7.99
N ILE A 116 -17.47 -9.65 7.35
CA ILE A 116 -17.59 -9.81 5.90
C ILE A 116 -17.02 -8.59 5.18
N ASP A 117 -17.29 -7.39 5.69
CA ASP A 117 -16.84 -6.15 5.08
C ASP A 117 -15.31 -6.04 5.21
N THR A 118 -14.74 -6.44 6.36
CA THR A 118 -13.28 -6.49 6.54
C THR A 118 -12.60 -7.52 5.63
N VAL A 119 -13.19 -8.70 5.43
CA VAL A 119 -12.63 -9.74 4.53
C VAL A 119 -12.78 -9.33 3.05
N ALA A 120 -13.89 -8.68 2.68
CA ALA A 120 -14.12 -8.18 1.34
C ALA A 120 -13.16 -7.02 1.01
N GLU A 121 -12.98 -6.06 1.94
CA GLU A 121 -11.98 -4.99 1.83
C GLU A 121 -10.56 -5.58 1.70
N TYR A 122 -10.22 -6.57 2.52
CA TYR A 122 -8.92 -7.25 2.48
C TYR A 122 -8.63 -7.82 1.08
N ARG A 123 -9.57 -8.59 0.51
CA ARG A 123 -9.40 -9.19 -0.83
C ARG A 123 -9.43 -8.15 -1.95
N ARG A 124 -10.22 -7.09 -1.82
CA ARG A 124 -10.28 -6.02 -2.81
C ARG A 124 -8.95 -5.28 -2.89
N ARG A 125 -8.32 -4.98 -1.75
CA ARG A 125 -6.99 -4.34 -1.70
C ARG A 125 -5.87 -5.26 -2.21
N GLU A 126 -5.97 -6.57 -1.96
CA GLU A 126 -5.02 -7.57 -2.48
C GLU A 126 -5.06 -7.67 -4.01
N LYS A 127 -6.24 -7.50 -4.62
CA LYS A 127 -6.43 -7.39 -6.07
C LYS A 127 -6.37 -5.93 -6.58
N GLY A 128 -5.89 -4.99 -5.77
CA GLY A 128 -5.78 -3.58 -6.12
C GLY A 128 -4.74 -3.33 -7.22
N PRO A 129 -4.77 -2.16 -7.88
CA PRO A 129 -3.80 -1.82 -8.92
C PRO A 129 -2.38 -1.79 -8.36
N ARG A 130 -1.40 -2.11 -9.22
CA ARG A 130 0.03 -1.99 -8.90
C ARG A 130 0.44 -0.53 -9.02
N ILE A 131 0.70 0.10 -7.88
CA ILE A 131 1.00 1.53 -7.79
C ILE A 131 2.47 1.69 -7.41
N VAL A 132 3.23 2.39 -8.25
CA VAL A 132 4.60 2.82 -7.91
C VAL A 132 4.56 4.29 -7.54
N VAL A 133 5.13 4.65 -6.39
CA VAL A 133 5.23 6.05 -5.93
C VAL A 133 6.70 6.41 -5.79
N ILE A 134 7.14 7.45 -6.51
CA ILE A 134 8.54 7.87 -6.57
C ILE A 134 8.67 9.24 -5.92
N GLY A 135 9.54 9.36 -4.91
CA GLY A 135 9.75 10.62 -4.21
C GLY A 135 10.73 10.48 -3.05
N GLY A 136 10.47 11.24 -1.99
CA GLY A 136 11.28 11.23 -0.78
C GLY A 136 10.60 11.97 0.37
N GLY A 137 11.22 11.92 1.53
CA GLY A 137 10.82 12.64 2.72
C GLY A 137 9.40 12.36 3.22
N THR A 138 8.82 13.40 3.83
CA THR A 138 7.52 13.31 4.51
C THR A 138 6.32 13.34 3.56
N GLY A 139 6.48 13.96 2.38
CA GLY A 139 5.44 14.04 1.35
C GLY A 139 5.08 12.67 0.79
N LEU A 140 6.11 11.89 0.42
CA LEU A 140 5.94 10.50 -0.01
C LEU A 140 5.26 9.65 1.06
N ALA A 141 5.75 9.72 2.31
CA ALA A 141 5.16 8.99 3.43
C ALA A 141 3.67 9.34 3.66
N ALA A 142 3.28 10.61 3.54
CA ALA A 142 1.89 11.01 3.66
C ALA A 142 1.01 10.36 2.59
N ILE A 143 1.45 10.34 1.33
CA ILE A 143 0.70 9.69 0.25
C ILE A 143 0.57 8.19 0.44
N LEU A 144 1.66 7.52 0.85
CA LEU A 144 1.64 6.07 1.09
C LEU A 144 0.60 5.69 2.16
N ARG A 145 0.46 6.50 3.23
CA ARG A 145 -0.58 6.30 4.26
C ARG A 145 -2.00 6.40 3.71
N GLY A 146 -2.24 7.26 2.73
CA GLY A 146 -3.54 7.36 2.08
C GLY A 146 -3.79 6.23 1.08
N LEU A 147 -2.78 5.88 0.27
CA LEU A 147 -2.91 4.88 -0.79
C LEU A 147 -3.07 3.44 -0.26
N LYS A 148 -2.50 3.11 0.92
CA LYS A 148 -2.65 1.76 1.53
C LYS A 148 -4.10 1.38 1.83
N GLU A 149 -5.01 2.36 1.85
CA GLU A 149 -6.44 2.13 1.97
C GLU A 149 -7.10 1.60 0.68
N TYR A 150 -6.43 1.75 -0.47
CA TYR A 150 -6.95 1.40 -1.79
C TYR A 150 -6.26 0.17 -2.41
N SER A 151 -4.96 -0.01 -2.17
CA SER A 151 -4.19 -1.13 -2.72
C SER A 151 -3.12 -1.60 -1.73
N ARG A 152 -2.81 -2.90 -1.76
CA ARG A 152 -1.62 -3.46 -1.10
C ARG A 152 -0.44 -3.65 -2.04
N ASN A 153 -0.67 -3.47 -3.35
CA ASN A 153 0.34 -3.61 -4.38
C ASN A 153 1.05 -2.27 -4.60
N ILE A 154 1.55 -1.66 -3.52
CA ILE A 154 2.22 -0.36 -3.54
C ILE A 154 3.72 -0.59 -3.46
N THR A 155 4.47 0.06 -4.34
CA THR A 155 5.94 0.11 -4.30
C THR A 155 6.37 1.56 -4.13
N ALA A 156 7.00 1.89 -3.01
CA ALA A 156 7.63 3.18 -2.78
C ALA A 156 9.09 3.13 -3.28
N VAL A 157 9.47 4.09 -4.13
CA VAL A 157 10.84 4.25 -4.63
C VAL A 157 11.43 5.51 -4.02
N VAL A 158 12.55 5.35 -3.33
CA VAL A 158 13.21 6.41 -2.56
C VAL A 158 14.65 6.59 -2.97
N THR A 159 15.09 7.85 -2.97
CA THR A 159 16.50 8.18 -3.19
C THR A 159 17.34 7.79 -1.98
N VAL A 160 18.59 7.43 -2.23
CA VAL A 160 19.61 7.14 -1.19
C VAL A 160 20.69 8.22 -1.15
N ALA A 161 20.37 9.44 -1.61
CA ALA A 161 21.28 10.58 -1.65
C ALA A 161 21.30 11.43 -0.37
N ASP A 162 20.35 11.22 0.56
CA ASP A 162 20.23 11.94 1.83
C ASP A 162 21.56 11.90 2.63
N ASP A 163 21.97 13.07 3.12
CA ASP A 163 23.14 13.24 3.98
C ASP A 163 22.87 14.11 5.22
N GLY A 164 21.60 14.37 5.51
CA GLY A 164 21.11 15.18 6.60
C GLY A 164 20.82 14.40 7.89
N GLY A 165 20.91 15.11 9.02
CA GLY A 165 20.50 14.62 10.35
C GLY A 165 21.04 13.24 10.72
N SER A 166 20.17 12.41 11.28
CA SER A 166 20.52 11.06 11.74
C SER A 166 20.96 10.12 10.60
N SER A 167 20.36 10.24 9.41
CA SER A 167 20.73 9.42 8.25
C SER A 167 22.14 9.74 7.78
N GLY A 168 22.45 11.03 7.66
CA GLY A 168 23.76 11.52 7.27
C GLY A 168 24.87 11.20 8.25
N GLU A 169 24.60 11.28 9.56
CA GLU A 169 25.57 10.91 10.59
C GLU A 169 25.93 9.43 10.50
N ILE A 170 24.92 8.54 10.41
CA ILE A 170 25.12 7.09 10.22
C ILE A 170 25.89 6.80 8.94
N ARG A 171 25.53 7.46 7.83
CA ARG A 171 26.19 7.32 6.55
C ARG A 171 27.68 7.70 6.62
N ARG A 172 28.03 8.77 7.34
CA ARG A 172 29.43 9.21 7.51
C ARG A 172 30.22 8.34 8.48
N SER A 173 29.61 7.83 9.54
CA SER A 173 30.30 7.05 10.56
C SER A 173 30.47 5.58 10.22
N ILE A 174 29.47 4.96 9.58
CA ILE A 174 29.41 3.51 9.33
C ILE A 174 29.54 3.19 7.83
N GLY A 175 29.32 4.17 6.94
CA GLY A 175 29.49 3.98 5.50
C GLY A 175 28.34 3.25 4.79
N ILE A 176 27.18 3.10 5.46
CA ILE A 176 25.97 2.51 4.88
C ILE A 176 25.11 3.56 4.16
N LEU A 177 24.19 3.09 3.31
CA LEU A 177 23.20 3.96 2.66
C LEU A 177 22.27 4.63 3.69
N PRO A 178 21.83 5.87 3.44
CA PRO A 178 21.02 6.62 4.39
C PRO A 178 19.64 5.95 4.58
N PRO A 179 19.28 5.52 5.79
CA PRO A 179 18.04 4.76 6.01
C PRO A 179 16.79 5.64 6.21
N GLY A 180 16.91 6.96 6.32
CA GLY A 180 15.84 7.85 6.80
C GLY A 180 14.55 7.82 5.99
N ASP A 181 14.64 8.01 4.67
CA ASP A 181 13.47 8.03 3.79
C ASP A 181 12.84 6.65 3.64
N ILE A 182 13.66 5.60 3.61
CA ILE A 182 13.20 4.21 3.65
C ILE A 182 12.44 3.94 4.95
N ARG A 183 12.99 4.34 6.10
CA ARG A 183 12.35 4.22 7.42
C ARG A 183 10.98 4.88 7.42
N ASN A 184 10.88 6.11 6.90
CA ASN A 184 9.61 6.84 6.85
C ASN A 184 8.57 6.12 5.97
N CYS A 185 8.98 5.56 4.83
CA CYS A 185 8.09 4.81 3.94
C CYS A 185 7.65 3.48 4.55
N LEU A 186 8.56 2.74 5.20
CA LEU A 186 8.24 1.49 5.90
C LEU A 186 7.20 1.75 7.00
N ALA A 187 7.39 2.82 7.79
CA ALA A 187 6.43 3.21 8.81
C ALA A 187 5.09 3.68 8.23
N ALA A 188 5.10 4.39 7.10
CA ALA A 188 3.87 4.84 6.43
C ALA A 188 3.02 3.68 5.90
N LEU A 189 3.68 2.62 5.41
CA LEU A 189 3.02 1.42 4.89
C LEU A 189 2.73 0.36 5.96
N SER A 190 3.22 0.53 7.20
CA SER A 190 2.83 -0.29 8.35
C SER A 190 1.57 0.26 9.03
N ASN A 191 1.11 -0.43 10.08
CA ASN A 191 -0.02 0.03 10.88
C ASN A 191 0.45 1.05 11.93
N ASP A 192 0.05 2.32 11.79
CA ASP A 192 0.50 3.43 12.65
C ASP A 192 0.03 3.30 14.12
N GLU A 193 -1.02 2.51 14.38
CA GLU A 193 -1.55 2.25 15.74
C GLU A 193 -0.70 1.22 16.53
N GLU A 194 0.17 0.47 15.86
CA GLU A 194 0.96 -0.57 16.52
C GLU A 194 2.17 0.03 17.25
N LEU A 195 2.36 -0.39 18.50
CA LEU A 195 3.47 0.04 19.36
C LEU A 195 4.83 -0.08 18.65
N LEU A 196 5.02 -1.13 17.87
CA LEU A 196 6.27 -1.35 17.13
C LEU A 196 6.55 -0.27 16.09
N THR A 197 5.52 0.19 15.36
CA THR A 197 5.64 1.32 14.43
C THR A 197 5.99 2.61 15.17
N GLN A 198 5.40 2.84 16.34
CA GLN A 198 5.69 4.02 17.17
C GLN A 198 7.13 3.99 17.71
N LEU A 199 7.60 2.83 18.18
CA LEU A 199 9.00 2.64 18.59
C LEU A 199 9.95 2.83 17.41
N PHE A 200 9.59 2.33 16.23
CA PHE A 200 10.41 2.49 15.02
C PHE A 200 10.56 3.95 14.60
N GLN A 201 9.53 4.78 14.80
CA GLN A 201 9.57 6.22 14.56
C GLN A 201 10.19 7.01 15.72
N TYR A 202 10.49 6.38 16.86
CA TYR A 202 11.04 7.05 18.02
C TYR A 202 12.38 7.73 17.69
N ARG A 203 12.54 8.95 18.20
CA ARG A 203 13.76 9.75 18.10
C ARG A 203 14.25 10.05 19.50
N PHE A 204 15.51 9.71 19.77
CA PHE A 204 16.14 10.00 21.06
C PHE A 204 16.27 11.51 21.27
N ALA A 205 16.16 11.98 22.52
CA ALA A 205 16.39 13.38 22.84
C ALA A 205 17.88 13.75 22.69
N ALA A 206 18.16 15.00 22.32
CA ALA A 206 19.51 15.54 22.34
C ALA A 206 20.04 15.51 23.79
N GLY A 207 21.19 14.84 24.00
CA GLY A 207 21.79 14.66 25.33
C GLY A 207 21.76 13.24 25.90
N ALA A 208 21.01 12.31 25.29
CA ALA A 208 20.96 10.90 25.72
C ALA A 208 22.19 10.06 25.31
N GLY A 209 23.28 10.68 24.84
CA GLY A 209 24.45 10.00 24.26
C GLY A 209 24.22 9.39 22.87
N LEU A 210 22.98 9.47 22.35
CA LEU A 210 22.57 8.97 21.04
C LEU A 210 22.21 10.10 20.06
N ASN A 211 22.74 11.32 20.28
CA ASN A 211 22.75 12.46 19.35
C ASN A 211 21.47 12.77 18.53
N GLY A 212 20.28 12.43 19.02
CA GLY A 212 19.05 12.63 18.23
C GLY A 212 18.81 11.60 17.12
N HIS A 213 19.49 10.45 17.17
CA HIS A 213 19.25 9.33 16.26
C HIS A 213 17.82 8.83 16.36
N SER A 214 17.32 8.26 15.24
CA SER A 214 16.07 7.52 15.23
C SER A 214 16.33 6.05 15.52
N LEU A 215 15.51 5.44 16.39
CA LEU A 215 15.60 4.02 16.69
C LEU A 215 15.45 3.17 15.42
N GLY A 216 14.53 3.52 14.51
CA GLY A 216 14.36 2.81 13.25
C GLY A 216 15.59 2.90 12.33
N ASN A 217 16.30 4.04 12.32
CA ASN A 217 17.55 4.15 11.57
C ASN A 217 18.61 3.21 12.15
N LEU A 218 18.74 3.16 13.48
CA LEU A 218 19.67 2.25 14.15
C LEU A 218 19.32 0.79 13.92
N LEU A 219 18.03 0.44 13.91
CA LEU A 219 17.57 -0.92 13.60
C LEU A 219 17.93 -1.34 12.17
N ILE A 220 17.64 -0.50 11.16
CA ILE A 220 18.01 -0.77 9.76
C ILE A 220 19.53 -0.91 9.64
N THR A 221 20.28 -0.06 10.34
CA THR A 221 21.75 -0.10 10.36
C THR A 221 22.26 -1.42 10.91
N ALA A 222 21.80 -1.81 12.11
CA ALA A 222 22.20 -3.06 12.75
C ALA A 222 21.82 -4.28 11.89
N LEU A 223 20.62 -4.28 11.29
CA LEU A 223 20.23 -5.35 10.38
C LEU A 223 21.13 -5.39 9.14
N THR A 224 21.54 -4.24 8.59
CA THR A 224 22.46 -4.18 7.44
C THR A 224 23.82 -4.77 7.78
N GLU A 225 24.34 -4.51 8.98
CA GLU A 225 25.61 -5.11 9.44
C GLU A 225 25.50 -6.61 9.69
N ILE A 226 24.35 -7.08 10.22
CA ILE A 226 24.10 -8.50 10.50
C ILE A 226 23.93 -9.30 9.20
N THR A 227 23.14 -8.78 8.25
CA THR A 227 22.88 -9.47 6.97
C THR A 227 24.02 -9.27 5.97
N GLY A 228 24.84 -8.24 6.15
CA GLY A 228 25.81 -7.79 5.15
C GLY A 228 25.17 -7.18 3.90
N SER A 229 23.86 -6.92 3.92
CA SER A 229 23.08 -6.52 2.76
C SER A 229 21.97 -5.53 3.14
N PHE A 230 22.04 -4.33 2.54
CA PHE A 230 21.06 -3.27 2.79
C PHE A 230 19.66 -3.66 2.32
N GLU A 231 19.55 -4.32 1.16
CA GLU A 231 18.27 -4.80 0.63
C GLU A 231 17.62 -5.85 1.54
N GLU A 232 18.41 -6.77 2.09
CA GLU A 232 17.92 -7.78 3.03
C GLU A 232 17.45 -7.14 4.34
N ALA A 233 18.20 -6.14 4.83
CA ALA A 233 17.82 -5.39 6.02
C ALA A 233 16.47 -4.66 5.85
N ILE A 234 16.23 -4.05 4.68
CA ILE A 234 14.93 -3.45 4.36
C ILE A 234 13.83 -4.52 4.33
N ALA A 235 14.09 -5.66 3.68
CA ALA A 235 13.13 -6.75 3.56
C ALA A 235 12.77 -7.36 4.93
N GLU A 236 13.74 -7.55 5.82
CA GLU A 236 13.49 -8.01 7.20
C GLU A 236 12.74 -6.97 8.02
N THR A 237 13.12 -5.69 7.92
CA THR A 237 12.42 -4.61 8.62
C THR A 237 10.97 -4.52 8.17
N ALA A 238 10.71 -4.67 6.86
CA ALA A 238 9.37 -4.68 6.30
C ALA A 238 8.52 -5.87 6.82
N ARG A 239 9.12 -7.06 6.97
CA ARG A 239 8.48 -8.23 7.58
C ARG A 239 8.10 -7.99 9.04
N VAL A 240 9.05 -7.47 9.83
CA VAL A 240 8.87 -7.18 11.25
C VAL A 240 7.76 -6.16 11.47
N LEU A 241 7.64 -5.15 10.59
CA LEU A 241 6.61 -4.11 10.65
C LEU A 241 5.30 -4.48 9.94
N ALA A 242 5.17 -5.70 9.40
CA ALA A 242 4.00 -6.15 8.65
C ALA A 242 3.55 -5.15 7.56
N VAL A 243 4.53 -4.63 6.80
CA VAL A 243 4.34 -3.60 5.78
C VAL A 243 3.39 -4.05 4.66
N GLN A 244 2.43 -3.21 4.30
CA GLN A 244 1.49 -3.44 3.19
C GLN A 244 2.01 -2.83 1.89
N GLY A 245 3.00 -3.48 1.29
CA GLY A 245 3.64 -3.04 0.05
C GLY A 245 5.14 -3.31 0.08
N GLN A 246 5.88 -2.58 -0.74
CA GLN A 246 7.34 -2.66 -0.84
C GLN A 246 7.96 -1.26 -0.78
N VAL A 247 9.14 -1.17 -0.19
CA VAL A 247 9.97 0.05 -0.19
C VAL A 247 11.30 -0.33 -0.81
N LEU A 248 11.64 0.30 -1.94
CA LEU A 248 12.83 -0.03 -2.71
C LEU A 248 13.71 1.22 -2.88
N PRO A 249 15.03 1.10 -2.71
CA PRO A 249 15.94 2.20 -3.03
C PRO A 249 16.03 2.41 -4.54
N SER A 250 16.36 3.63 -4.96
CA SER A 250 16.62 3.95 -6.36
C SER A 250 17.87 3.24 -6.89
N THR A 251 18.90 3.15 -6.06
CA THR A 251 20.16 2.45 -6.33
C THR A 251 20.74 1.88 -5.03
N LEU A 252 21.59 0.86 -5.15
CA LEU A 252 22.40 0.35 -4.05
C LEU A 252 23.81 1.00 -3.99
N ARG A 253 24.09 1.95 -4.89
CA ARG A 253 25.34 2.72 -4.87
C ARG A 253 25.25 3.86 -3.86
N ASN A 254 26.34 4.08 -3.12
CA ASN A 254 26.48 5.25 -2.27
C ASN A 254 26.69 6.50 -3.15
N ILE A 255 25.66 7.35 -3.24
CA ILE A 255 25.62 8.51 -4.15
C ILE A 255 25.44 9.82 -3.39
N THR A 256 26.11 10.86 -3.85
CA THR A 256 25.99 12.22 -3.30
C THR A 256 25.32 13.09 -4.34
N LEU A 257 24.30 13.84 -3.92
CA LEU A 257 23.69 14.86 -4.77
C LEU A 257 24.58 16.11 -4.79
N VAL A 258 24.84 16.63 -5.97
CA VAL A 258 25.64 17.85 -6.19
C VAL A 258 24.83 18.83 -7.02
N ALA A 259 24.94 20.12 -6.71
CA ALA A 259 24.25 21.19 -7.41
C ALA A 259 25.18 22.35 -7.76
N ASP A 260 24.93 22.96 -8.92
CA ASP A 260 25.45 24.30 -9.22
C ASP A 260 24.42 25.33 -8.78
N VAL A 261 24.81 26.20 -7.86
CA VAL A 261 23.96 27.24 -7.29
C VAL A 261 24.46 28.62 -7.68
N GLN A 262 23.57 29.45 -8.21
CA GLN A 262 23.84 30.85 -8.51
C GLN A 262 23.25 31.76 -7.43
N PHE A 263 24.11 32.55 -6.80
CA PHE A 263 23.70 33.55 -5.81
C PHE A 263 23.36 34.88 -6.48
N PRO A 264 22.38 35.66 -5.98
CA PRO A 264 22.04 36.97 -6.52
C PRO A 264 23.25 37.92 -6.60
N ASP A 265 24.12 37.85 -5.58
CA ASP A 265 25.24 38.78 -5.41
C ASP A 265 26.54 38.31 -6.08
N LYS A 266 26.55 37.10 -6.67
CA LYS A 266 27.74 36.52 -7.30
C LYS A 266 27.43 36.09 -8.73
N LYS A 267 28.24 36.57 -9.68
CA LYS A 267 28.14 36.17 -11.09
C LYS A 267 28.64 34.75 -11.37
N VAL A 268 29.29 34.11 -10.39
CA VAL A 268 29.89 32.77 -10.54
C VAL A 268 28.99 31.74 -9.87
N GLU A 269 28.83 30.59 -10.53
CA GLU A 269 28.15 29.42 -9.98
C GLU A 269 29.05 28.71 -8.96
N ILE A 270 28.47 28.30 -7.83
CA ILE A 270 29.21 27.58 -6.79
C ILE A 270 28.68 26.16 -6.73
N GLU A 271 29.60 25.21 -6.79
CA GLU A 271 29.31 23.79 -6.62
C GLU A 271 29.06 23.50 -5.13
N ILE A 272 27.90 22.92 -4.83
CA ILE A 272 27.48 22.52 -3.49
C ILE A 272 27.27 21.01 -3.48
N LYS A 273 27.98 20.32 -2.59
CA LYS A 273 27.87 18.87 -2.40
C LYS A 273 27.03 18.55 -1.16
N GLY A 274 26.11 17.61 -1.31
CA GLY A 274 25.27 17.12 -0.23
C GLY A 274 23.86 17.70 -0.27
N GLU A 275 22.88 16.81 -0.16
CA GLU A 275 21.45 17.14 -0.17
C GLU A 275 21.11 18.20 0.89
N SER A 276 21.58 17.99 2.11
CA SER A 276 21.26 18.84 3.26
C SER A 276 21.89 20.23 3.20
N GLN A 277 22.90 20.43 2.34
CA GLN A 277 23.53 21.73 2.10
C GLN A 277 22.81 22.50 1.00
N ILE A 278 22.36 21.81 -0.06
CA ILE A 278 21.67 22.40 -1.21
C ILE A 278 20.45 23.21 -0.74
N GLY A 279 19.61 22.64 0.14
CA GLY A 279 18.42 23.32 0.66
C GLY A 279 18.70 24.48 1.64
N LYS A 280 19.92 24.64 2.16
CA LYS A 280 20.27 25.66 3.18
C LYS A 280 21.04 26.85 2.64
N ILE A 281 21.75 26.67 1.53
CA ILE A 281 22.75 27.62 1.06
C ILE A 281 22.10 28.93 0.56
N GLY A 282 20.84 28.86 0.08
CA GLY A 282 20.13 29.96 -0.56
C GLY A 282 20.66 30.26 -1.98
N GLY A 283 19.80 30.74 -2.88
CA GLY A 283 20.17 31.01 -4.28
C GLY A 283 19.42 30.12 -5.27
N LYS A 284 19.66 30.33 -6.57
CA LYS A 284 18.94 29.61 -7.64
C LYS A 284 19.73 28.39 -8.10
N ILE A 285 19.16 27.20 -7.92
CA ILE A 285 19.70 25.96 -8.45
C ILE A 285 19.64 25.98 -9.99
N ARG A 286 20.78 25.76 -10.65
CA ARG A 286 20.90 25.74 -12.12
C ARG A 286 20.81 24.34 -12.70
N ARG A 287 21.50 23.39 -12.07
CA ARG A 287 21.49 21.96 -12.39
C ARG A 287 21.87 21.13 -11.17
N VAL A 288 21.47 19.86 -11.20
CA VAL A 288 21.86 18.85 -10.22
C VAL A 288 22.36 17.58 -10.91
N TRP A 289 23.28 16.87 -10.27
CA TRP A 289 23.79 15.57 -10.73
C TRP A 289 24.16 14.68 -9.53
N LEU A 290 24.41 13.40 -9.80
CA LEU A 290 24.86 12.43 -8.80
C LEU A 290 26.37 12.18 -8.92
N GLU A 291 27.04 12.02 -7.78
CA GLU A 291 28.43 11.58 -7.68
C GLU A 291 28.53 10.32 -6.79
N PRO A 292 29.05 9.18 -7.31
CA PRO A 292 29.49 8.95 -8.68
C PRO A 292 28.33 9.04 -9.68
N GLY A 293 28.64 9.53 -10.89
CA GLY A 293 27.65 9.68 -11.96
C GLY A 293 27.17 8.34 -12.53
N ASN A 294 25.99 8.37 -13.17
CA ASN A 294 25.34 7.21 -13.80
C ASN A 294 25.27 5.95 -12.90
N PRO A 295 24.74 6.07 -11.66
CA PRO A 295 24.55 4.89 -10.83
C PRO A 295 23.56 3.92 -11.49
N ALA A 296 23.85 2.62 -11.42
CA ALA A 296 22.92 1.60 -11.86
C ALA A 296 21.68 1.59 -10.94
N ALA A 297 20.50 1.45 -11.52
CA ALA A 297 19.29 1.29 -10.71
C ALA A 297 19.27 -0.04 -9.98
N PHE A 298 18.52 -0.08 -8.88
CA PHE A 298 18.22 -1.36 -8.23
C PHE A 298 17.25 -2.18 -9.11
N PRO A 299 17.60 -3.39 -9.59
CA PRO A 299 16.79 -4.09 -10.59
C PRO A 299 15.33 -4.36 -10.18
N PRO A 300 15.01 -4.72 -8.92
CA PRO A 300 13.62 -4.83 -8.48
C PRO A 300 12.82 -3.53 -8.63
N THR A 301 13.46 -2.37 -8.49
CA THR A 301 12.84 -1.05 -8.69
C THR A 301 12.42 -0.87 -10.15
N VAL A 302 13.30 -1.21 -11.09
CA VAL A 302 13.00 -1.18 -12.54
C VAL A 302 11.84 -2.14 -12.86
N GLN A 303 11.89 -3.35 -12.32
CA GLN A 303 10.83 -4.35 -12.53
C GLN A 303 9.47 -3.86 -11.99
N ALA A 304 9.44 -3.20 -10.83
CA ALA A 304 8.21 -2.64 -10.27
C ALA A 304 7.63 -1.54 -11.17
N ILE A 305 8.47 -0.64 -11.68
CA ILE A 305 8.08 0.46 -12.60
C ILE A 305 7.47 -0.09 -13.90
N LEU A 306 8.11 -1.09 -14.51
CA LEU A 306 7.64 -1.68 -15.77
C LEU A 306 6.34 -2.48 -15.59
N ASN A 307 6.10 -3.02 -14.39
CA ASN A 307 4.89 -3.76 -14.04
C ASN A 307 3.79 -2.89 -13.44
N ALA A 308 4.01 -1.58 -13.26
CA ALA A 308 3.02 -0.70 -12.65
C ALA A 308 1.77 -0.55 -13.55
N ASP A 309 0.62 -0.40 -12.91
CA ASP A 309 -0.59 0.07 -13.58
C ASP A 309 -0.70 1.61 -13.45
N LEU A 310 -0.16 2.17 -12.36
CA LEU A 310 -0.07 3.60 -12.06
C LEU A 310 1.31 3.94 -11.49
N ILE A 311 1.97 4.97 -12.04
CA ILE A 311 3.19 5.59 -11.51
C ILE A 311 2.81 6.98 -11.01
N ILE A 312 3.11 7.26 -9.75
CA ILE A 312 2.92 8.55 -9.10
C ILE A 312 4.30 9.13 -8.83
N ILE A 313 4.56 10.33 -9.31
CA ILE A 313 5.80 11.07 -9.06
C ILE A 313 5.47 12.24 -8.14
N GLY A 314 6.21 12.34 -7.04
CA GLY A 314 5.94 13.29 -5.97
C GLY A 314 4.80 12.85 -5.05
N PRO A 315 4.43 13.71 -4.08
CA PRO A 315 5.04 15.00 -3.78
C PRO A 315 6.35 14.81 -3.00
N GLY A 316 7.15 15.86 -2.98
CA GLY A 316 8.45 15.87 -2.34
C GLY A 316 9.32 17.00 -2.88
N SER A 317 10.43 17.25 -2.20
CA SER A 317 11.39 18.27 -2.60
C SER A 317 11.84 18.05 -4.03
N LEU A 318 11.76 19.09 -4.86
CA LEU A 318 11.86 18.96 -6.32
C LEU A 318 13.23 18.41 -6.72
N TYR A 319 14.30 19.03 -6.24
CA TYR A 319 15.66 18.67 -6.63
C TYR A 319 16.20 17.50 -5.82
N THR A 320 15.98 17.55 -4.51
CA THR A 320 16.60 16.64 -3.54
C THR A 320 15.90 15.29 -3.42
N SER A 321 14.59 15.22 -3.73
CA SER A 321 13.83 13.96 -3.70
C SER A 321 13.42 13.49 -5.09
N ILE A 322 12.69 14.30 -5.85
CA ILE A 322 12.08 13.86 -7.12
C ILE A 322 13.15 13.71 -8.20
N ILE A 323 13.88 14.79 -8.50
CA ILE A 323 14.92 14.79 -9.54
C ILE A 323 16.06 13.85 -9.15
N ALA A 324 16.44 13.76 -7.87
CA ALA A 324 17.45 12.80 -7.41
C ALA A 324 17.15 11.34 -7.82
N ASN A 325 15.87 10.93 -7.82
CA ASN A 325 15.46 9.63 -8.36
C ASN A 325 15.55 9.57 -9.90
N MET A 326 15.19 10.65 -10.60
CA MET A 326 15.24 10.73 -12.07
C MET A 326 16.68 10.77 -12.63
N LEU A 327 17.67 11.14 -11.82
CA LEU A 327 19.08 11.14 -12.19
C LEU A 327 19.71 9.74 -12.23
N VAL A 328 18.97 8.70 -11.85
CA VAL A 328 19.35 7.30 -12.05
C VAL A 328 18.86 6.88 -13.45
N PRO A 329 19.75 6.70 -14.45
CA PRO A 329 19.35 6.60 -15.86
C PRO A 329 18.35 5.46 -16.13
N ASP A 330 18.61 4.27 -15.61
CA ASP A 330 17.75 3.10 -15.82
C ASP A 330 16.33 3.32 -15.26
N LEU A 331 16.18 4.11 -14.18
CA LEU A 331 14.86 4.45 -13.64
C LEU A 331 14.11 5.41 -14.54
N ALA A 332 14.77 6.47 -15.01
CA ALA A 332 14.15 7.41 -15.94
C ALA A 332 13.71 6.70 -17.23
N ASP A 333 14.54 5.82 -17.76
CA ASP A 333 14.23 5.02 -18.95
C ASP A 333 13.09 4.03 -18.70
N ALA A 334 13.07 3.36 -17.54
CA ALA A 334 11.96 2.48 -17.16
C ALA A 334 10.63 3.23 -17.03
N ILE A 335 10.63 4.44 -16.46
CA ILE A 335 9.42 5.28 -16.34
C ILE A 335 8.91 5.65 -17.74
N LYS A 336 9.80 6.10 -18.63
CA LYS A 336 9.46 6.44 -20.03
C LYS A 336 8.90 5.23 -20.79
N ALA A 337 9.49 4.06 -20.61
CA ALA A 337 9.08 2.82 -21.29
C ALA A 337 7.80 2.19 -20.72
N SER A 338 7.45 2.49 -19.45
CA SER A 338 6.29 1.90 -18.80
C SER A 338 4.97 2.31 -19.45
N ARG A 339 4.03 1.37 -19.52
CA ARG A 339 2.66 1.60 -20.01
C ARG A 339 1.70 2.10 -18.93
N ALA A 340 2.18 2.20 -17.69
CA ALA A 340 1.40 2.76 -16.59
C ALA A 340 0.97 4.19 -16.90
N TYR A 341 -0.18 4.60 -16.34
CA TYR A 341 -0.50 6.01 -16.25
C TYR A 341 0.51 6.70 -15.34
N LYS A 342 0.99 7.88 -15.74
CA LYS A 342 2.05 8.63 -15.04
C LYS A 342 1.47 9.93 -14.51
N PHE A 343 1.22 9.97 -13.20
CA PHE A 343 0.66 11.11 -12.52
C PHE A 343 1.77 11.88 -11.80
N TYR A 344 1.81 13.20 -11.96
CA TYR A 344 2.62 14.08 -11.13
C TYR A 344 1.75 14.75 -10.08
N ILE A 345 2.17 14.70 -8.82
CA ILE A 345 1.51 15.43 -7.73
C ILE A 345 2.41 16.61 -7.37
N CYS A 346 1.97 17.79 -7.79
CA CYS A 346 2.73 19.01 -7.57
C CYS A 346 2.71 19.42 -6.09
N ASN A 347 3.82 19.97 -5.61
CA ASN A 347 3.91 20.50 -4.26
C ASN A 347 2.89 21.62 -4.07
N VAL A 348 2.27 21.70 -2.89
CA VAL A 348 1.29 22.76 -2.58
C VAL A 348 1.96 24.10 -2.27
N ALA A 349 3.19 24.06 -1.77
CA ALA A 349 3.94 25.20 -1.32
C ALA A 349 5.40 25.10 -1.77
N SER A 350 6.04 26.25 -1.96
CA SER A 350 7.44 26.35 -2.36
C SER A 350 8.36 25.92 -1.23
N GLU A 351 9.53 25.45 -1.59
CA GLU A 351 10.58 25.08 -0.66
C GLU A 351 11.72 26.09 -0.78
N LEU A 352 12.03 26.73 0.35
CA LEU A 352 13.03 27.80 0.43
C LEU A 352 14.39 27.28 -0.06
N GLY A 353 15.01 27.98 -1.01
CA GLY A 353 16.31 27.60 -1.58
C GLY A 353 16.26 26.51 -2.67
N GLU A 354 15.10 25.87 -2.89
CA GLU A 354 14.92 24.92 -4.00
C GLU A 354 13.98 25.46 -5.08
N THR A 355 12.78 25.88 -4.70
CA THR A 355 11.67 26.16 -5.63
C THR A 355 11.05 27.54 -5.40
N ASP A 356 11.88 28.50 -4.99
CA ASP A 356 11.47 29.88 -4.76
C ASP A 356 10.78 30.46 -6.02
N ASN A 357 9.51 30.83 -5.85
CA ASN A 357 8.63 31.39 -6.90
C ASN A 357 8.32 30.45 -8.08
N TYR A 358 8.45 29.13 -7.91
CA TYR A 358 8.08 28.18 -8.96
C TYR A 358 6.54 28.04 -9.07
N SER A 359 6.05 28.02 -10.31
CA SER A 359 4.70 27.59 -10.67
C SER A 359 4.59 26.05 -10.78
N CYS A 360 3.37 25.53 -10.95
CA CYS A 360 3.13 24.11 -11.22
C CYS A 360 3.87 23.68 -12.51
N GLU A 361 3.89 24.54 -13.53
CA GLU A 361 4.56 24.29 -14.81
C GLU A 361 6.08 24.32 -14.70
N ASP A 362 6.66 25.22 -13.88
CA ASP A 362 8.10 25.24 -13.64
C ASP A 362 8.60 23.92 -13.04
N HIS A 363 7.82 23.32 -12.14
CA HIS A 363 8.14 22.01 -11.58
C HIS A 363 8.15 20.94 -12.67
N VAL A 364 7.09 20.88 -13.49
CA VAL A 364 6.94 19.91 -14.58
C VAL A 364 8.09 20.02 -15.58
N GLN A 365 8.36 21.23 -16.06
CA GLN A 365 9.44 21.49 -17.02
C GLN A 365 10.80 21.11 -16.44
N THR A 366 11.03 21.40 -15.16
CA THR A 366 12.30 21.06 -14.50
C THR A 366 12.47 19.55 -14.39
N ILE A 367 11.41 18.79 -14.04
CA ILE A 367 11.49 17.32 -13.96
C ILE A 367 11.76 16.73 -15.36
N GLU A 368 10.98 17.13 -16.36
CA GLU A 368 11.10 16.59 -17.72
C GLU A 368 12.45 16.93 -18.38
N LYS A 369 13.00 18.12 -18.07
CA LYS A 369 14.36 18.50 -18.47
C LYS A 369 15.41 17.52 -17.92
N HIS A 370 15.32 17.12 -16.66
CA HIS A 370 16.28 16.20 -16.04
C HIS A 370 16.02 14.73 -16.40
N ALA A 371 14.78 14.34 -16.67
CA ALA A 371 14.43 13.00 -17.12
C ALA A 371 14.70 12.74 -18.62
N GLY A 372 14.97 13.81 -19.38
CA GLY A 372 15.29 13.76 -20.80
C GLY A 372 14.08 13.54 -21.70
N GLY A 373 12.90 14.05 -21.32
CA GLY A 373 11.69 13.97 -22.15
C GLY A 373 10.38 14.13 -21.38
N ARG A 374 9.28 14.14 -22.13
CA ARG A 374 7.92 14.22 -21.57
C ARG A 374 7.57 12.96 -20.79
N LEU A 375 7.03 13.11 -19.59
CA LEU A 375 6.71 11.98 -18.70
C LEU A 375 5.23 11.87 -18.34
N PHE A 376 4.53 12.98 -18.12
CA PHE A 376 3.27 12.92 -17.38
C PHE A 376 2.03 12.86 -18.26
N ASP A 377 1.10 11.97 -17.90
CA ASP A 377 -0.23 11.83 -18.50
C ASP A 377 -1.27 12.72 -17.81
N LEU A 378 -1.00 13.11 -16.55
CA LEU A 378 -1.84 13.98 -15.75
C LEU A 378 -1.02 14.65 -14.65
N ILE A 379 -1.26 15.94 -14.44
CA ILE A 379 -0.72 16.70 -13.31
C ILE A 379 -1.85 16.99 -12.33
N LEU A 380 -1.61 16.72 -11.05
CA LEU A 380 -2.49 17.07 -9.96
C LEU A 380 -1.89 18.28 -9.23
N CYS A 381 -2.55 19.44 -9.28
CA CYS A 381 -2.17 20.64 -8.53
C CYS A 381 -3.28 21.02 -7.52
N ASN A 382 -2.91 21.72 -6.46
CA ASN A 382 -3.86 22.21 -5.46
C ASN A 382 -4.63 23.44 -5.97
N ARG A 383 -5.89 23.57 -5.55
CA ARG A 383 -6.79 24.70 -5.88
C ARG A 383 -7.14 25.59 -4.70
N ARG A 384 -6.81 25.17 -3.47
CA ARG A 384 -7.18 25.88 -2.24
C ARG A 384 -5.95 26.59 -1.66
N PHE A 385 -5.93 27.92 -1.68
CA PHE A 385 -4.80 28.75 -1.24
C PHE A 385 -5.10 29.50 0.06
N GLU A 386 -5.74 28.82 1.00
CA GLU A 386 -6.15 29.36 2.29
C GLU A 386 -5.31 28.74 3.42
N GLY A 387 -4.94 29.56 4.40
CA GLY A 387 -4.16 29.13 5.56
C GLY A 387 -2.92 29.99 5.76
N VAL A 388 -2.25 29.77 6.90
CA VAL A 388 -1.00 30.46 7.25
C VAL A 388 0.17 29.60 6.80
N LEU A 389 1.00 30.17 5.92
CA LEU A 389 2.25 29.53 5.48
C LEU A 389 3.42 29.98 6.38
N PRO A 390 4.45 29.14 6.54
CA PRO A 390 5.71 29.55 7.17
C PRO A 390 6.35 30.73 6.44
N GLN A 391 7.20 31.50 7.15
CA GLN A 391 7.91 32.63 6.57
C GLN A 391 8.82 32.18 5.41
N GLY A 392 8.75 32.88 4.28
CA GLY A 392 9.54 32.55 3.07
C GLY A 392 8.96 31.44 2.20
N VAL A 393 7.82 30.85 2.59
CA VAL A 393 7.11 29.82 1.82
C VAL A 393 5.91 30.44 1.12
N ASN A 394 5.79 30.19 -0.19
CA ASN A 394 4.71 30.69 -1.03
C ASN A 394 3.85 29.55 -1.56
N TRP A 395 2.59 29.83 -1.90
CA TRP A 395 1.76 28.87 -2.61
C TRP A 395 2.30 28.58 -4.00
N VAL A 396 2.38 27.30 -4.37
CA VAL A 396 2.64 26.91 -5.76
C VAL A 396 1.32 26.95 -6.51
N LYS A 397 1.26 27.79 -7.54
CA LYS A 397 0.06 28.03 -8.35
C LYS A 397 0.31 27.58 -9.78
N VAL A 398 -0.78 27.27 -10.47
CA VAL A 398 -0.80 27.08 -11.93
C VAL A 398 -0.57 28.46 -12.56
N SER A 399 0.37 28.54 -13.50
CA SER A 399 0.63 29.75 -14.27
C SER A 399 -0.52 30.06 -15.23
N GLU A 400 -0.62 31.33 -15.66
CA GLU A 400 -1.66 31.77 -16.60
C GLU A 400 -1.37 31.33 -18.06
N ALA A 401 -0.23 30.69 -18.31
CA ALA A 401 0.15 30.21 -19.63
C ALA A 401 -0.60 28.93 -20.02
N GLU A 402 -0.72 28.65 -21.32
CA GLU A 402 -1.26 27.39 -21.82
C GLU A 402 -0.47 26.20 -21.28
N THR A 403 -1.16 25.30 -20.59
CA THR A 403 -0.55 24.10 -20.04
C THR A 403 -0.39 23.04 -21.13
N GLN A 404 0.84 22.54 -21.30
CA GLN A 404 1.14 21.51 -22.30
C GLN A 404 0.63 20.11 -21.91
N HIS A 405 0.16 19.96 -20.68
CA HIS A 405 -0.19 18.71 -20.04
C HIS A 405 -1.59 18.80 -19.43
N PRO A 406 -2.38 17.70 -19.48
CA PRO A 406 -3.64 17.62 -18.75
C PRO A 406 -3.41 17.91 -17.27
N LEU A 407 -4.21 18.81 -16.72
CA LEU A 407 -4.07 19.30 -15.35
C LEU A 407 -5.41 19.18 -14.63
N TYR A 408 -5.38 18.63 -13.42
CA TYR A 408 -6.53 18.49 -12.54
C TYR A 408 -6.29 19.26 -11.24
N GLN A 409 -7.28 20.06 -10.84
CA GLN A 409 -7.21 20.91 -9.66
C GLN A 409 -8.20 20.44 -8.59
N ALA A 410 -7.72 20.22 -7.37
CA ALA A 410 -8.55 19.80 -6.24
C ALA A 410 -8.12 20.47 -4.93
N ASP A 411 -8.95 20.37 -3.89
CA ASP A 411 -8.50 20.71 -2.53
C ASP A 411 -7.65 19.55 -2.02
N LEU A 412 -6.34 19.78 -1.90
CA LEU A 412 -5.37 18.75 -1.57
C LEU A 412 -4.64 19.04 -0.25
N ILE A 413 -4.93 20.18 0.39
CA ILE A 413 -4.18 20.63 1.58
C ILE A 413 -4.70 19.99 2.86
N ASP A 414 -3.76 19.74 3.76
CA ASP A 414 -4.02 19.43 5.17
C ASP A 414 -4.53 20.69 5.89
N VAL A 415 -5.53 20.53 6.75
CA VAL A 415 -6.18 21.66 7.41
C VAL A 415 -5.29 22.26 8.50
N ASP A 416 -4.56 21.40 9.22
CA ASP A 416 -3.70 21.81 10.33
C ASP A 416 -2.34 22.32 9.82
N ASN A 417 -1.86 21.79 8.70
CA ASN A 417 -0.60 22.15 8.06
C ASN A 417 -0.84 22.48 6.58
N PRO A 418 -1.35 23.68 6.23
CA PRO A 418 -1.75 24.02 4.85
C PRO A 418 -0.65 23.94 3.79
N TRP A 419 0.63 23.99 4.20
CA TRP A 419 1.79 23.78 3.32
C TRP A 419 2.07 22.30 3.02
N ARG A 420 1.22 21.38 3.49
CA ARG A 420 1.32 19.93 3.26
C ARG A 420 0.05 19.39 2.63
N HIS A 421 0.22 18.24 2.00
CA HIS A 421 -0.86 17.45 1.45
C HIS A 421 -1.63 16.70 2.53
N ASP A 422 -2.96 16.69 2.43
CA ASP A 422 -3.81 15.76 3.16
C ASP A 422 -3.76 14.39 2.48
N SER A 423 -3.26 13.40 3.21
CA SER A 423 -3.07 12.04 2.71
C SER A 423 -4.35 11.40 2.14
N VAL A 424 -5.51 11.66 2.76
CA VAL A 424 -6.79 11.07 2.40
C VAL A 424 -7.35 11.75 1.16
N LYS A 425 -7.31 13.09 1.12
CA LYS A 425 -7.80 13.85 -0.05
C LYS A 425 -7.01 13.53 -1.30
N VAL A 426 -5.68 13.48 -1.20
CA VAL A 426 -4.83 13.19 -2.36
C VAL A 426 -5.04 11.76 -2.83
N ALA A 427 -4.96 10.77 -1.94
CA ALA A 427 -5.14 9.37 -2.32
C ALA A 427 -6.51 9.13 -2.97
N LYS A 428 -7.58 9.69 -2.40
CA LYS A 428 -8.91 9.61 -2.99
C LYS A 428 -8.94 10.20 -4.40
N THR A 429 -8.43 11.43 -4.56
CA THR A 429 -8.43 12.12 -5.86
C THR A 429 -7.66 11.35 -6.92
N VAL A 430 -6.46 10.86 -6.58
CA VAL A 430 -5.63 10.05 -7.48
C VAL A 430 -6.36 8.78 -7.91
N MET A 431 -6.96 8.06 -6.96
CA MET A 431 -7.63 6.80 -7.25
C MET A 431 -8.92 6.99 -8.03
N ASP A 432 -9.70 8.03 -7.74
CA ASP A 432 -10.91 8.37 -8.49
C ASP A 432 -10.57 8.65 -9.97
N LEU A 433 -9.53 9.46 -10.22
CA LEU A 433 -9.05 9.78 -11.57
C LEU A 433 -8.47 8.56 -12.30
N PHE A 434 -7.76 7.69 -11.59
CA PHE A 434 -7.25 6.45 -12.16
C PHE A 434 -8.39 5.52 -12.59
N PHE A 435 -9.38 5.30 -11.71
CA PHE A 435 -10.52 4.44 -12.01
C PHE A 435 -11.45 5.01 -13.07
N GLU A 436 -11.57 6.33 -13.19
CA GLU A 436 -12.30 6.97 -14.28
C GLU A 436 -11.67 6.63 -15.64
N ARG A 437 -10.33 6.59 -15.71
CA ARG A 437 -9.60 6.27 -16.95
C ARG A 437 -9.52 4.77 -17.28
N THR A 438 -9.57 3.89 -16.28
CA THR A 438 -9.48 2.44 -16.49
C THR A 438 -10.83 1.72 -16.46
N GLY A 439 -11.90 2.40 -16.05
CA GLY A 439 -13.13 1.78 -15.60
C GLY A 439 -12.98 1.13 -14.21
N PRO A 440 -14.10 0.84 -13.51
CA PRO A 440 -14.05 0.07 -12.28
C PRO A 440 -13.42 -1.30 -12.58
N LEU A 441 -12.59 -1.80 -11.65
CA LEU A 441 -12.07 -3.17 -11.69
C LEU A 441 -13.25 -4.16 -11.72
N SER A 442 -13.78 -4.46 -12.91
CA SER A 442 -14.57 -5.67 -13.09
C SER A 442 -13.62 -6.80 -12.76
N SER A 443 -14.03 -7.68 -11.85
CA SER A 443 -13.25 -8.87 -11.56
C SER A 443 -12.99 -9.58 -12.88
N LYS A 444 -11.71 -9.79 -13.24
CA LYS A 444 -11.25 -10.57 -14.40
C LYS A 444 -11.88 -11.97 -14.57
N GLU A 445 -12.78 -12.39 -13.68
CA GLU A 445 -13.63 -13.56 -13.82
C GLU A 445 -14.82 -13.33 -14.77
N GLU A 446 -15.33 -12.09 -14.92
CA GLU A 446 -16.50 -11.81 -15.78
C GLU A 446 -16.18 -11.81 -17.29
N SER A 447 -14.93 -11.54 -17.68
CA SER A 447 -14.53 -11.53 -19.10
C SER A 447 -14.10 -12.90 -19.63
N SER A 448 -14.18 -13.95 -18.82
CA SER A 448 -13.82 -15.33 -19.22
C SER A 448 -15.03 -16.26 -19.38
N SER A 449 -16.24 -15.70 -19.29
CA SER A 449 -17.50 -16.43 -19.42
C SER A 449 -18.43 -15.84 -20.49
N LEU A 450 -17.86 -15.31 -21.57
CA LEU A 450 -18.59 -15.05 -22.82
C LEU A 450 -18.04 -15.92 -23.94
#